data_AF-A0A357QQL7-F1
#
_entry.id   AF-A0A357QQL7-F1
#
_cell.length_a   1.000
_cell.length_b   1.000
_cell.length_c   1.000
_cell.angle_alpha   90.00
_cell.angle_beta   90.00
_cell.angle_gamma   90.00
#
_symmetry.space_group_name_H-M   'P 1'
#
loop_
_entity.id
_entity.type
_entity.pdbx_description
1 polymer ?
#
loop_
_entity_poly.entity_id
_entity_poly.type
_entity_poly.pdbx_seq_one_letter_code
_entity_poly.pdbx_strand_id
1 'polypeptide(L)'
;MKTLTVVFTLISLVAFSQPAGKAKEVFDLINMAREKPSDFYTKYKEQIEKYNPKYAERLKKLKPIEKAIWDPGLVEQGRKSVENKDLNPEYKGTNTLCGSASGSSSGTLSDDALSYVCDISNNVHDPNCLYIGLYFNKSLTGYSFNFGFRCDRIKIEYTFNERVDSSGVDFNKLNTAKNATYMSAAEKRMILEINFARAYPKVYSKIIAEYLSQQSAAWGGLSPDEYEAGMEIIAELDTMKPLTILKPSECVYKAAKLHGQDSQKRGYFAHEGSDGSMPWDRILKQCPELKSGNENGAGNSSESARVPVIELLIDDGISSRGHRYNTIDPKWVYCGCYRYEDEKYGYHWVQNYGY
;
A
#
# COMPACT_ATOMS: atom_id res chain seq x y z
N MET A 1 -16.32 -35.28 -57.31
CA MET A 1 -16.51 -33.85 -56.96
C MET A 1 -16.57 -33.74 -55.45
N LYS A 2 -15.48 -33.31 -54.80
CA LYS A 2 -15.46 -33.00 -53.37
C LYS A 2 -15.44 -31.47 -53.23
N THR A 3 -16.53 -30.92 -52.70
CA THR A 3 -16.70 -29.49 -52.43
C THR A 3 -15.90 -29.14 -51.18
N LEU A 4 -14.85 -28.33 -51.33
CA LEU A 4 -14.04 -27.84 -50.22
C LEU A 4 -14.66 -26.53 -49.73
N THR A 5 -15.37 -26.58 -48.61
CA THR A 5 -15.86 -25.39 -47.91
C THR A 5 -14.70 -24.78 -47.12
N VAL A 6 -14.14 -23.68 -47.63
CA VAL A 6 -13.16 -22.88 -46.89
C VAL A 6 -13.93 -21.94 -45.96
N VAL A 7 -13.91 -22.25 -44.67
CA VAL A 7 -14.41 -21.35 -43.62
C VAL A 7 -13.33 -20.30 -43.36
N PHE A 8 -13.58 -19.06 -43.79
CA PHE A 8 -12.79 -17.92 -43.35
C PHE A 8 -13.21 -17.57 -41.92
N THR A 9 -12.43 -18.02 -40.93
CA THR A 9 -12.47 -17.45 -39.60
C THR A 9 -11.86 -16.05 -39.66
N LEU A 10 -12.72 -15.02 -39.63
CA LEU A 10 -12.30 -13.66 -39.31
C LEU A 10 -11.74 -13.67 -37.88
N ILE A 11 -10.42 -13.74 -37.77
CA ILE A 11 -9.72 -13.36 -36.53
C ILE A 11 -9.89 -11.85 -36.44
N SER A 12 -10.73 -11.41 -35.51
CA SER A 12 -10.77 -10.01 -35.08
C SER A 12 -9.42 -9.66 -34.46
N LEU A 13 -8.50 -9.11 -35.26
CA LEU A 13 -7.35 -8.39 -34.74
C LEU A 13 -7.88 -7.17 -34.00
N VAL A 14 -8.04 -7.28 -32.68
CA VAL A 14 -8.09 -6.09 -31.84
C VAL A 14 -6.67 -5.56 -31.79
N ALA A 15 -6.37 -4.61 -32.67
CA ALA A 15 -5.13 -3.87 -32.67
C ALA A 15 -5.08 -2.96 -31.42
N PHE A 16 -4.55 -3.48 -30.32
CA PHE A 16 -4.18 -2.63 -29.19
C PHE A 16 -2.80 -2.03 -29.46
N SER A 17 -2.77 -0.80 -29.97
CA SER A 17 -1.54 -0.04 -30.08
C SER A 17 -1.16 0.54 -28.72
N GLN A 18 -0.16 -0.04 -28.05
CA GLN A 18 1.05 0.69 -27.65
C GLN A 18 2.14 -0.33 -27.33
N PRO A 19 3.30 -0.21 -28.00
CA PRO A 19 4.42 0.45 -27.33
C PRO A 19 5.09 1.47 -28.27
N ALA A 20 4.58 2.69 -28.28
CA ALA A 20 5.28 3.89 -28.75
C ALA A 20 4.88 5.04 -27.81
N GLY A 21 5.83 5.57 -27.02
CA GLY A 21 5.59 6.63 -26.03
C GLY A 21 6.08 6.31 -24.61
N LYS A 22 5.65 7.12 -23.63
CA LYS A 22 6.13 7.10 -22.24
C LYS A 22 6.07 5.73 -21.56
N ALA A 23 5.00 4.96 -21.80
CA ALA A 23 4.84 3.62 -21.21
C ALA A 23 5.98 2.67 -21.61
N LYS A 24 6.43 2.72 -22.87
CA LYS A 24 7.55 1.91 -23.34
C LYS A 24 8.86 2.34 -22.70
N GLU A 25 9.10 3.65 -22.58
CA GLU A 25 10.30 4.19 -21.94
C GLU A 25 10.40 3.72 -20.48
N VAL A 26 9.31 3.82 -19.72
CA VAL A 26 9.26 3.35 -18.33
C VAL A 26 9.49 1.83 -18.27
N PHE A 27 8.84 1.04 -19.12
CA PHE A 27 9.01 -0.42 -19.14
C PHE A 27 10.45 -0.86 -19.47
N ASP A 28 11.10 -0.18 -20.42
CA ASP A 28 12.50 -0.45 -20.77
C ASP A 28 13.44 -0.12 -19.60
N LEU A 29 13.18 0.99 -18.88
CA LEU A 29 13.94 1.36 -17.68
C LEU A 29 13.72 0.38 -16.53
N ILE A 30 12.50 -0.10 -16.30
CA ILE A 30 12.18 -1.15 -15.33
C ILE A 30 13.03 -2.39 -15.59
N ASN A 31 13.06 -2.87 -16.84
CA ASN A 31 13.83 -4.06 -17.19
C ASN A 31 15.35 -3.83 -17.08
N MET A 32 15.85 -2.64 -17.40
CA MET A 32 17.25 -2.30 -17.18
C MET A 32 17.62 -2.33 -15.69
N ALA A 33 16.76 -1.79 -14.83
CA ALA A 33 16.94 -1.82 -13.38
C ALA A 33 16.94 -3.25 -12.85
N ARG A 34 16.01 -4.09 -13.31
CA ARG A 34 15.87 -5.50 -12.89
C ARG A 34 17.08 -6.35 -13.27
N GLU A 35 17.54 -6.27 -14.52
CA GLU A 35 18.61 -7.13 -15.00
C GLU A 35 20.00 -6.71 -14.50
N LYS A 36 20.22 -5.40 -14.34
CA LYS A 36 21.54 -4.84 -14.05
C LYS A 36 21.43 -3.66 -13.07
N PRO A 37 21.02 -3.89 -11.81
CA PRO A 37 20.74 -2.81 -10.86
C PRO A 37 21.94 -1.89 -10.61
N SER A 38 23.15 -2.44 -10.50
CA SER A 38 24.38 -1.64 -10.32
C SER A 38 24.71 -0.77 -11.54
N ASP A 39 24.61 -1.32 -12.76
CA ASP A 39 24.84 -0.56 -13.99
C ASP A 39 23.77 0.51 -14.19
N PHE A 40 22.51 0.18 -13.87
CA PHE A 40 21.38 1.10 -13.90
C PHE A 40 21.61 2.28 -12.95
N TYR A 41 21.99 2.00 -11.70
CA TYR A 41 22.36 3.06 -10.74
C TYR A 41 23.53 3.90 -11.25
N THR A 42 24.59 3.28 -11.74
CA THR A 42 25.76 4.01 -12.26
C THR A 42 25.38 4.95 -13.41
N LYS A 43 24.52 4.48 -14.32
CA LYS A 43 24.07 5.25 -15.48
C LYS A 43 23.16 6.43 -15.13
N TYR A 44 22.32 6.29 -14.12
CA TYR A 44 21.28 7.27 -13.76
C TYR A 44 21.46 7.85 -12.35
N LYS A 45 22.70 7.86 -11.85
CA LYS A 45 23.02 8.14 -10.45
C LYS A 45 22.42 9.45 -9.95
N GLU A 46 22.67 10.56 -10.65
CA GLU A 46 22.24 11.89 -10.22
C GLU A 46 20.72 11.99 -10.11
N GLN A 47 19.99 11.44 -11.09
CA GLN A 47 18.54 11.45 -11.10
C GLN A 47 17.96 10.54 -10.01
N ILE A 48 18.51 9.33 -9.84
CA ILE A 48 18.01 8.39 -8.82
C ILE A 48 18.26 8.97 -7.42
N GLU A 49 19.45 9.53 -7.15
CA GLU A 49 19.74 10.18 -5.87
C GLU A 49 18.85 11.40 -5.62
N LYS A 50 18.47 12.13 -6.68
CA LYS A 50 17.50 13.23 -6.57
C LYS A 50 16.07 12.74 -6.27
N TYR A 51 15.60 11.72 -6.99
CA TYR A 51 14.21 11.27 -6.91
C TYR A 51 13.95 10.37 -5.70
N ASN A 52 14.86 9.45 -5.41
CA ASN A 52 14.72 8.48 -4.33
C ASN A 52 16.10 8.04 -3.79
N PRO A 53 16.69 8.82 -2.85
CA PRO A 53 17.98 8.49 -2.23
C PRO A 53 18.00 7.11 -1.55
N LYS A 54 16.88 6.65 -1.00
CA LYS A 54 16.79 5.31 -0.39
C LYS A 54 16.94 4.22 -1.45
N TYR A 55 16.31 4.41 -2.61
CA TYR A 55 16.45 3.48 -3.73
C TYR A 55 17.87 3.44 -4.28
N ALA A 56 18.58 4.58 -4.31
CA ALA A 56 20.01 4.61 -4.67
C ALA A 56 20.86 3.67 -3.80
N GLU A 57 20.65 3.67 -2.48
CA GLU A 57 21.36 2.77 -1.56
C GLU A 57 20.96 1.30 -1.73
N ARG A 58 19.68 1.03 -2.07
CA ARG A 58 19.20 -0.33 -2.34
C ARG A 58 19.80 -0.91 -3.63
N LEU A 59 19.86 -0.14 -4.71
CA LEU A 59 20.42 -0.59 -5.99
C LEU A 59 21.85 -1.11 -5.90
N LYS A 60 22.65 -0.60 -4.97
CA LYS A 60 24.01 -1.08 -4.71
C LYS A 60 24.07 -2.51 -4.16
N LYS A 61 22.97 -3.00 -3.58
CA LYS A 61 22.86 -4.30 -2.89
C LYS A 61 21.96 -5.29 -3.62
N LEU A 62 21.09 -4.80 -4.49
CA LEU A 62 20.13 -5.61 -5.22
C LEU A 62 20.83 -6.57 -6.20
N LYS A 63 20.34 -7.80 -6.24
CA LYS A 63 20.78 -8.82 -7.19
C LYS A 63 19.94 -8.71 -8.47
N PRO A 64 20.52 -9.01 -9.64
CA PRO A 64 19.75 -9.17 -10.87
C PRO A 64 18.55 -10.12 -10.69
N ILE A 65 17.39 -9.71 -11.21
CA ILE A 65 16.20 -10.54 -11.34
C ILE A 65 15.74 -10.58 -12.80
N GLU A 66 14.85 -11.51 -13.12
CA GLU A 66 14.34 -11.65 -14.49
C GLU A 66 13.57 -10.41 -14.96
N LYS A 67 13.54 -10.21 -16.28
CA LYS A 67 12.72 -9.17 -16.91
C LYS A 67 11.25 -9.33 -16.54
N ALA A 68 10.59 -8.20 -16.35
CA ALA A 68 9.15 -8.18 -16.32
C ALA A 68 8.55 -8.49 -17.70
N ILE A 69 7.35 -9.04 -17.69
CA ILE A 69 6.54 -9.40 -18.84
C ILE A 69 5.47 -8.33 -19.03
N TRP A 70 5.40 -7.74 -20.22
CA TRP A 70 4.33 -6.81 -20.57
C TRP A 70 3.00 -7.56 -20.66
N ASP A 71 1.98 -7.10 -19.94
CA ASP A 71 0.66 -7.71 -19.90
C ASP A 71 -0.43 -6.75 -20.43
N PRO A 72 -0.99 -7.01 -21.62
CA PRO A 72 -2.04 -6.16 -22.19
C PRO A 72 -3.33 -6.09 -21.36
N GLY A 73 -3.66 -7.13 -20.61
CA GLY A 73 -4.82 -7.15 -19.71
C GLY A 73 -4.65 -6.19 -18.54
N LEU A 74 -3.45 -6.11 -17.96
CA LEU A 74 -3.10 -5.14 -16.92
C LEU A 74 -3.04 -3.71 -17.48
N VAL A 75 -2.64 -3.52 -18.74
CA VAL A 75 -2.72 -2.22 -19.43
C VAL A 75 -4.17 -1.77 -19.58
N GLU A 76 -5.05 -2.66 -20.05
CA GLU A 76 -6.48 -2.36 -20.21
C GLU A 76 -7.17 -2.11 -18.87
N GLN A 77 -6.78 -2.84 -17.82
CA GLN A 77 -7.20 -2.56 -16.45
C GLN A 77 -6.82 -1.12 -16.06
N GLY A 78 -5.56 -0.75 -16.26
CA GLY A 78 -5.07 0.60 -16.00
C GLY A 78 -5.80 1.69 -16.79
N ARG A 79 -6.06 1.44 -18.07
CA ARG A 79 -6.85 2.33 -18.93
C ARG A 79 -8.22 2.59 -18.35
N LYS A 80 -8.93 1.56 -17.85
CA LYS A 80 -10.24 1.75 -17.22
C LYS A 80 -10.15 2.59 -15.95
N SER A 81 -9.11 2.40 -15.14
CA SER A 81 -8.89 3.25 -13.96
C SER A 81 -8.68 4.71 -14.31
N VAL A 82 -7.87 4.99 -15.34
CA VAL A 82 -7.53 6.36 -15.71
C VAL A 82 -8.66 7.04 -16.50
N GLU A 83 -9.19 6.37 -17.53
CA GLU A 83 -10.16 6.98 -18.47
C GLU A 83 -11.59 6.90 -17.96
N ASN A 84 -11.98 5.75 -17.41
CA ASN A 84 -13.35 5.50 -16.98
C ASN A 84 -13.57 5.84 -15.51
N LYS A 85 -12.51 6.23 -14.78
CA LYS A 85 -12.51 6.37 -13.32
C LYS A 85 -12.99 5.10 -12.61
N ASP A 86 -12.75 3.95 -13.23
CA ASP A 86 -13.02 2.64 -12.65
C ASP A 86 -11.89 2.30 -11.67
N LEU A 87 -12.08 2.66 -10.41
CA LEU A 87 -11.04 2.50 -9.38
C LEU A 87 -10.82 1.04 -8.98
N ASN A 88 -11.63 0.11 -9.50
CA ASN A 88 -11.36 -1.32 -9.36
C ASN A 88 -11.77 -2.08 -10.64
N PRO A 89 -10.99 -1.94 -11.73
CA PRO A 89 -11.27 -2.67 -12.93
C PRO A 89 -10.88 -4.14 -12.75
N GLU A 90 -11.72 -5.04 -13.23
CA GLU A 90 -11.38 -6.46 -13.24
C GLU A 90 -10.29 -6.76 -14.29
N TYR A 91 -9.32 -7.58 -13.90
CA TYR A 91 -8.35 -8.14 -14.83
C TYR A 91 -9.06 -9.13 -15.77
N LYS A 92 -8.95 -8.90 -17.08
CA LYS A 92 -9.51 -9.76 -18.14
C LYS A 92 -8.44 -10.21 -19.14
N GLY A 93 -7.18 -10.24 -18.70
CA GLY A 93 -6.07 -10.72 -19.54
C GLY A 93 -6.00 -12.24 -19.60
N THR A 94 -5.07 -12.74 -20.41
CA THR A 94 -4.88 -14.18 -20.67
C THR A 94 -3.86 -14.84 -19.75
N ASN A 95 -3.04 -14.07 -19.04
CA ASN A 95 -2.04 -14.62 -18.13
C ASN A 95 -2.72 -15.07 -16.83
N THR A 96 -2.21 -16.16 -16.25
CA THR A 96 -2.65 -16.58 -14.93
C THR A 96 -1.88 -15.79 -13.89
N LEU A 97 -2.58 -14.89 -13.19
CA LEU A 97 -2.03 -14.05 -12.12
C LEU A 97 -2.44 -14.62 -10.77
N CYS A 98 -1.49 -14.78 -9.84
CA CYS A 98 -1.80 -15.23 -8.47
C CYS A 98 -1.78 -14.05 -7.50
N GLY A 99 -2.80 -13.20 -7.64
CA GLY A 99 -2.93 -11.92 -6.97
C GLY A 99 -2.50 -10.75 -7.86
N SER A 100 -2.87 -9.55 -7.43
CA SER A 100 -2.53 -8.30 -8.10
C SER A 100 -1.91 -7.35 -7.10
N ALA A 101 -0.77 -6.75 -7.44
CA ALA A 101 -0.31 -5.52 -6.79
C ALA A 101 -0.81 -4.35 -7.65
N SER A 102 -1.86 -3.68 -7.19
CA SER A 102 -2.33 -2.45 -7.83
C SER A 102 -1.58 -1.26 -7.23
N GLY A 103 -0.84 -0.54 -8.07
CA GLY A 103 -0.26 0.76 -7.76
C GLY A 103 -0.88 1.83 -8.65
N SER A 104 -2.07 2.31 -8.31
CA SER A 104 -2.60 3.50 -8.97
C SER A 104 -2.00 4.74 -8.30
N SER A 105 -0.91 5.28 -8.83
CA SER A 105 -0.51 6.64 -8.48
C SER A 105 -1.22 7.63 -9.41
N SER A 106 -2.07 8.48 -8.83
CA SER A 106 -2.51 9.73 -9.44
C SER A 106 -1.66 10.85 -8.86
N GLY A 107 -0.84 11.49 -9.68
CA GLY A 107 0.03 12.60 -9.26
C GLY A 107 0.40 13.49 -10.44
N THR A 108 1.14 14.57 -10.16
CA THR A 108 1.67 15.45 -11.20
C THR A 108 2.59 14.64 -12.11
N LEU A 109 2.27 14.60 -13.41
CA LEU A 109 3.10 13.89 -14.36
C LEU A 109 4.49 14.51 -14.43
N SER A 110 5.48 13.64 -14.39
CA SER A 110 6.87 13.93 -14.70
C SER A 110 7.12 13.65 -16.19
N ASP A 111 7.83 14.56 -16.84
CA ASP A 111 8.37 14.32 -18.19
C ASP A 111 9.48 13.26 -18.18
N ASP A 112 10.15 13.06 -17.04
CA ASP A 112 11.20 12.06 -16.89
C ASP A 112 10.59 10.68 -16.56
N ALA A 113 10.77 9.72 -17.47
CA ALA A 113 10.33 8.34 -17.27
C ALA A 113 10.97 7.67 -16.04
N LEU A 114 12.19 8.09 -15.68
CA LEU A 114 12.93 7.52 -14.57
C LEU A 114 12.30 7.82 -13.21
N SER A 115 11.63 8.97 -13.05
CA SER A 115 10.99 9.31 -11.77
C SER A 115 9.92 8.30 -11.39
N TYR A 116 9.19 7.76 -12.37
CA TYR A 116 8.21 6.70 -12.13
C TYR A 116 8.89 5.42 -11.65
N VAL A 117 9.99 4.99 -12.29
CA VAL A 117 10.75 3.81 -11.83
C VAL A 117 11.22 3.95 -10.39
N CYS A 118 11.63 5.16 -9.98
CA CYS A 118 12.00 5.46 -8.60
C CYS A 118 10.81 5.41 -7.62
N ASP A 119 9.63 5.87 -8.05
CA ASP A 119 8.39 5.87 -7.27
C ASP A 119 7.90 4.45 -6.98
N ILE A 120 7.87 3.59 -8.00
CA ILE A 120 7.46 2.17 -7.91
C ILE A 120 8.62 1.20 -7.65
N SER A 121 9.74 1.69 -7.10
CA SER A 121 10.98 0.92 -6.98
C SER A 121 10.85 -0.39 -6.19
N ASN A 122 9.90 -0.48 -5.25
CA ASN A 122 9.60 -1.70 -4.50
C ASN A 122 9.06 -2.81 -5.44
N ASN A 123 8.03 -2.50 -6.24
CA ASN A 123 7.47 -3.45 -7.20
C ASN A 123 8.43 -3.79 -8.34
N VAL A 124 9.27 -2.84 -8.74
CA VAL A 124 10.29 -3.05 -9.78
C VAL A 124 11.25 -4.18 -9.39
N HIS A 125 11.63 -4.28 -8.11
CA HIS A 125 12.60 -5.28 -7.63
C HIS A 125 11.99 -6.44 -6.87
N ASP A 126 10.67 -6.52 -6.77
CA ASP A 126 10.00 -7.73 -6.33
C ASP A 126 10.02 -8.78 -7.47
N PRO A 127 10.71 -9.93 -7.29
CA PRO A 127 10.77 -10.97 -8.29
C PRO A 127 9.41 -11.68 -8.47
N ASN A 128 8.46 -11.48 -7.56
CA ASN A 128 7.09 -11.94 -7.74
C ASN A 128 6.28 -11.03 -8.67
N CYS A 129 6.58 -9.72 -8.73
CA CYS A 129 6.01 -8.76 -9.67
C CYS A 129 6.53 -9.05 -11.10
N LEU A 130 6.03 -10.11 -11.71
CA LEU A 130 6.50 -10.59 -13.01
C LEU A 130 5.76 -9.91 -14.17
N TYR A 131 4.45 -9.71 -14.05
CA TYR A 131 3.62 -9.13 -15.10
C TYR A 131 3.40 -7.65 -14.83
N ILE A 132 3.48 -6.81 -15.86
CA ILE A 132 3.35 -5.36 -15.72
C ILE A 132 2.43 -4.81 -16.81
N GLY A 133 1.47 -3.97 -16.41
CA GLY A 133 0.72 -3.10 -17.29
C GLY A 133 0.93 -1.64 -16.92
N LEU A 134 1.46 -0.86 -17.86
CA LEU A 134 1.64 0.59 -17.71
C LEU A 134 0.68 1.31 -18.68
N TYR A 135 -0.11 2.25 -18.17
CA TYR A 135 -0.99 3.07 -18.98
C TYR A 135 -0.76 4.55 -18.73
N PHE A 136 -0.72 5.33 -19.80
CA PHE A 136 -0.68 6.80 -19.79
C PHE A 136 -1.76 7.29 -20.76
N ASN A 137 -2.63 8.19 -20.33
CA ASN A 137 -3.65 8.74 -21.22
C ASN A 137 -3.03 9.68 -22.28
N LYS A 138 -3.76 9.89 -23.38
CA LYS A 138 -3.27 10.70 -24.51
C LYS A 138 -2.94 12.14 -24.14
N SER A 139 -3.71 12.73 -23.23
CA SER A 139 -3.50 14.11 -22.77
C SER A 139 -2.34 14.24 -21.80
N LEU A 140 -1.72 13.14 -21.36
CA LEU A 140 -0.75 13.12 -20.27
C LEU A 140 -1.30 13.95 -19.10
N THR A 141 -2.42 13.51 -18.56
CA THR A 141 -3.03 14.01 -17.32
C THR A 141 -3.35 12.89 -16.33
N GLY A 142 -3.17 11.63 -16.72
CA GLY A 142 -3.40 10.47 -15.87
C GLY A 142 -2.61 9.25 -16.33
N TYR A 143 -2.22 8.42 -15.37
CA TYR A 143 -1.46 7.21 -15.59
C TYR A 143 -1.78 6.16 -14.52
N SER A 144 -1.39 4.91 -14.75
CA SER A 144 -1.56 3.82 -13.79
C SER A 144 -0.49 2.74 -13.96
N PHE A 145 -0.05 2.13 -12.86
CA PHE A 145 0.86 1.00 -12.84
C PHE A 145 0.18 -0.22 -12.20
N ASN A 146 0.03 -1.28 -12.98
CA ASN A 146 -0.55 -2.53 -12.49
C ASN A 146 0.49 -3.63 -12.56
N PHE A 147 0.62 -4.37 -11.46
CA PHE A 147 1.54 -5.49 -11.34
C PHE A 147 0.76 -6.78 -11.11
N GLY A 148 1.05 -7.78 -11.91
CA GLY A 148 0.52 -9.13 -11.77
C GLY A 148 1.59 -10.04 -11.19
N PHE A 149 1.21 -10.80 -10.19
CA PHE A 149 2.14 -11.69 -9.53
C PHE A 149 2.23 -13.06 -10.20
N ARG A 150 3.45 -13.60 -10.26
CA ARG A 150 3.67 -15.01 -10.65
C ARG A 150 3.04 -15.97 -9.64
N CYS A 151 2.61 -17.14 -10.10
CA CYS A 151 1.99 -18.16 -9.27
C CYS A 151 2.99 -19.04 -8.51
N ASP A 152 4.17 -19.24 -9.08
CA ASP A 152 5.32 -19.88 -8.47
C ASP A 152 6.10 -18.87 -7.61
N ARG A 153 5.46 -18.42 -6.52
CA ARG A 153 5.99 -17.38 -5.64
C ARG A 153 7.40 -17.70 -5.14
N ILE A 154 8.28 -16.71 -5.26
CA ILE A 154 9.57 -16.67 -4.58
C ILE A 154 9.30 -16.12 -3.18
N LYS A 155 9.51 -16.97 -2.18
CA LYS A 155 9.23 -16.66 -0.78
C LYS A 155 10.51 -16.28 -0.06
N ILE A 156 10.42 -15.28 0.80
CA ILE A 156 11.44 -15.02 1.79
C ILE A 156 11.12 -15.84 3.03
N GLU A 157 12.08 -16.67 3.44
CA GLU A 157 12.00 -17.41 4.69
C GLU A 157 12.45 -16.53 5.85
N TYR A 158 11.62 -16.46 6.89
CA TYR A 158 11.90 -15.78 8.13
C TYR A 158 11.33 -16.57 9.30
N THR A 159 12.08 -16.64 10.38
CA THR A 159 11.66 -17.34 11.60
C THR A 159 11.95 -16.49 12.82
N PHE A 160 10.92 -16.34 13.66
CA PHE A 160 11.04 -15.72 14.97
C PHE A 160 10.90 -16.79 16.06
N ASN A 161 11.97 -17.01 16.83
CA ASN A 161 12.05 -18.11 17.80
C ASN A 161 11.84 -17.67 19.26
N GLU A 162 11.62 -16.38 19.51
CA GLU A 162 11.32 -15.89 20.85
C GLU A 162 9.82 -15.93 21.14
N ARG A 163 9.48 -15.86 22.43
CA ARG A 163 8.10 -15.66 22.87
C ARG A 163 7.82 -14.17 23.04
N VAL A 164 6.69 -13.70 22.52
CA VAL A 164 6.16 -12.38 22.88
C VAL A 164 5.74 -12.37 24.35
N ASP A 165 6.40 -11.55 25.17
CA ASP A 165 6.04 -11.31 26.56
C ASP A 165 5.34 -9.95 26.70
N SER A 166 4.02 -10.00 26.91
CA SER A 166 3.20 -8.81 27.16
C SER A 166 2.78 -8.69 28.63
N SER A 167 3.39 -9.43 29.56
CA SER A 167 2.98 -9.44 30.97
C SER A 167 3.18 -8.09 31.68
N GLY A 168 4.16 -7.29 31.23
CA GLY A 168 4.40 -5.92 31.72
C GLY A 168 3.52 -4.84 31.08
N VAL A 169 2.58 -5.19 30.21
CA VAL A 169 1.73 -4.23 29.49
C VAL A 169 0.51 -3.86 30.33
N ASP A 170 0.34 -2.58 30.64
CA ASP A 170 -0.82 -2.05 31.36
C ASP A 170 -1.97 -1.75 30.38
N PHE A 171 -2.70 -2.80 29.99
CA PHE A 171 -3.84 -2.67 29.07
C PHE A 171 -4.98 -1.80 29.62
N ASN A 172 -5.09 -1.65 30.95
CA ASN A 172 -6.09 -0.75 31.54
C ASN A 172 -5.76 0.71 31.22
N LYS A 173 -4.48 1.09 31.28
CA LYS A 173 -4.00 2.43 30.90
C LYS A 173 -4.12 2.70 29.40
N LEU A 174 -3.91 1.68 28.55
CA LEU A 174 -4.00 1.81 27.09
C LEU A 174 -5.44 1.89 26.57
N ASN A 175 -6.40 1.31 27.30
CA ASN A 175 -7.82 1.30 26.94
C ASN A 175 -8.52 2.64 27.22
N THR A 176 -8.01 3.70 26.61
CA THR A 176 -8.51 5.08 26.79
C THR A 176 -9.92 5.27 26.23
N ALA A 177 -10.32 4.43 25.27
CA ALA A 177 -11.63 4.47 24.62
C ALA A 177 -12.73 3.66 25.32
N LYS A 178 -12.43 3.01 26.46
CA LYS A 178 -13.38 2.13 27.18
C LYS A 178 -14.79 2.73 27.33
N ASN A 179 -14.83 3.99 27.78
CA ASN A 179 -16.07 4.70 28.12
C ASN A 179 -16.64 5.56 26.97
N ALA A 180 -16.03 5.59 25.78
CA ALA A 180 -16.54 6.35 24.66
C ALA A 180 -17.88 5.76 24.19
N THR A 181 -18.97 6.51 24.25
CA THR A 181 -20.32 6.02 23.88
C THR A 181 -20.60 6.11 22.38
N TYR A 182 -19.81 6.87 21.65
CA TYR A 182 -19.95 7.12 20.21
C TYR A 182 -19.20 6.11 19.32
N MET A 183 -18.47 5.14 19.90
CA MET A 183 -17.68 4.14 19.17
C MET A 183 -18.16 2.72 19.47
N SER A 184 -18.07 1.85 18.47
CA SER A 184 -18.25 0.40 18.62
C SER A 184 -17.10 -0.25 19.39
N ALA A 185 -17.29 -1.50 19.85
CA ALA A 185 -16.25 -2.24 20.56
C ALA A 185 -15.00 -2.51 19.69
N ALA A 186 -15.16 -2.71 18.38
CA ALA A 186 -14.05 -2.92 17.45
C ALA A 186 -13.23 -1.63 17.29
N GLU A 187 -13.89 -0.48 17.12
CA GLU A 187 -13.24 0.82 16.99
C GLU A 187 -12.49 1.24 18.26
N LYS A 188 -13.03 0.91 19.44
CA LYS A 188 -12.32 1.10 20.72
C LYS A 188 -11.05 0.25 20.81
N ARG A 189 -11.12 -1.00 20.33
CA ARG A 189 -9.96 -1.91 20.28
C ARG A 189 -8.88 -1.41 19.33
N MET A 190 -9.25 -0.72 18.25
CA MET A 190 -8.29 -0.07 17.36
C MET A 190 -7.44 0.96 18.11
N ILE A 191 -8.06 1.88 18.87
CA ILE A 191 -7.31 2.87 19.66
C ILE A 191 -6.43 2.19 20.71
N LEU A 192 -6.92 1.13 21.36
CA LEU A 192 -6.12 0.36 22.33
C LEU A 192 -4.87 -0.23 21.67
N GLU A 193 -5.02 -0.84 20.49
CA GLU A 193 -3.92 -1.49 19.77
C GLU A 193 -2.89 -0.48 19.25
N ILE A 194 -3.34 0.67 18.70
CA ILE A 194 -2.46 1.80 18.35
C ILE A 194 -1.69 2.28 19.59
N ASN A 195 -2.37 2.42 20.72
CA ASN A 195 -1.72 2.79 21.98
C ASN A 195 -0.72 1.73 22.47
N PHE A 196 -0.96 0.46 22.19
CA PHE A 196 -0.02 -0.60 22.53
C PHE A 196 1.29 -0.45 21.74
N ALA A 197 1.21 -0.26 20.43
CA ALA A 197 2.39 0.02 19.59
C ALA A 197 3.16 1.27 20.05
N ARG A 198 2.44 2.33 20.40
CA ARG A 198 3.03 3.61 20.84
C ARG A 198 3.69 3.54 22.22
N ALA A 199 3.05 2.89 23.19
CA ALA A 199 3.50 2.89 24.58
C ALA A 199 4.49 1.76 24.93
N TYR A 200 4.43 0.64 24.19
CA TYR A 200 5.28 -0.53 24.43
C TYR A 200 5.98 -0.97 23.12
N PRO A 201 6.74 -0.08 22.46
CA PRO A 201 7.27 -0.34 21.12
C PRO A 201 8.16 -1.59 21.06
N LYS A 202 9.00 -1.85 22.08
CA LYS A 202 9.85 -3.05 22.16
C LYS A 202 9.07 -4.37 22.32
N VAL A 203 7.86 -4.32 22.87
CA VAL A 203 6.99 -5.51 22.89
C VAL A 203 6.35 -5.67 21.53
N TYR A 204 5.95 -4.55 20.93
CA TYR A 204 5.29 -4.53 19.63
C TYR A 204 6.23 -4.93 18.47
N SER A 205 7.53 -4.64 18.56
CA SER A 205 8.54 -5.14 17.60
C SER A 205 8.55 -6.67 17.54
N LYS A 206 8.46 -7.34 18.70
CA LYS A 206 8.35 -8.80 18.79
C LYS A 206 7.04 -9.33 18.22
N ILE A 207 5.94 -8.60 18.37
CA ILE A 207 4.64 -8.94 17.75
C ILE A 207 4.76 -8.87 16.22
N ILE A 208 5.41 -7.84 15.69
CA ILE A 208 5.66 -7.72 14.25
C ILE A 208 6.58 -8.86 13.76
N ALA A 209 7.64 -9.19 14.50
CA ALA A 209 8.51 -10.31 14.18
C ALA A 209 7.75 -11.64 14.16
N GLU A 210 6.90 -11.90 15.16
CA GLU A 210 6.03 -13.09 15.19
C GLU A 210 5.08 -13.10 13.98
N TYR A 211 4.46 -11.96 13.64
CA TYR A 211 3.61 -11.82 12.47
C TYR A 211 4.36 -12.15 11.17
N LEU A 212 5.53 -11.58 10.94
CA LEU A 212 6.34 -11.88 9.75
C LEU A 212 6.71 -13.37 9.68
N SER A 213 7.02 -13.99 10.81
CA SER A 213 7.31 -15.44 10.85
C SER A 213 6.10 -16.28 10.46
N GLN A 214 4.89 -15.86 10.84
CA GLN A 214 3.65 -16.54 10.43
C GLN A 214 3.38 -16.35 8.94
N GLN A 215 3.56 -15.13 8.43
CA GLN A 215 3.40 -14.82 7.00
C GLN A 215 4.40 -15.58 6.13
N SER A 216 5.66 -15.71 6.59
CA SER A 216 6.68 -16.53 5.95
C SER A 216 6.24 -17.98 5.77
N ALA A 217 5.63 -18.56 6.80
CA ALA A 217 5.14 -19.93 6.80
C ALA A 217 3.83 -20.11 6.00
N ALA A 218 3.14 -19.03 5.65
CA ALA A 218 1.88 -19.09 4.92
C ALA A 218 2.07 -19.48 3.45
N TRP A 219 0.97 -19.85 2.79
CA TRP A 219 1.00 -20.22 1.37
C TRP A 219 1.52 -19.08 0.48
N GLY A 220 1.23 -17.82 0.82
CA GLY A 220 1.76 -16.64 0.12
C GLY A 220 3.25 -16.39 0.35
N GLY A 221 3.77 -16.73 1.53
CA GLY A 221 5.11 -16.34 1.97
C GLY A 221 5.27 -14.82 2.14
N LEU A 222 6.43 -14.38 2.62
CA LEU A 222 6.79 -12.96 2.64
C LEU A 222 7.28 -12.50 1.27
N SER A 223 6.81 -11.32 0.84
CA SER A 223 7.44 -10.57 -0.25
C SER A 223 8.78 -9.99 0.21
N PRO A 224 9.70 -9.65 -0.70
CA PRO A 224 10.93 -8.96 -0.31
C PRO A 224 10.70 -7.60 0.36
N ASP A 225 9.71 -6.80 -0.09
CA ASP A 225 9.44 -5.50 0.54
C ASP A 225 8.76 -5.66 1.90
N GLU A 226 7.85 -6.62 2.07
CA GLU A 226 7.25 -6.93 3.38
C GLU A 226 8.31 -7.34 4.40
N TYR A 227 9.27 -8.18 3.98
CA TYR A 227 10.42 -8.55 4.81
C TYR A 227 11.31 -7.34 5.11
N GLU A 228 11.75 -6.58 4.10
CA GLU A 228 12.63 -5.42 4.30
C GLU A 228 11.96 -4.36 5.19
N ALA A 229 10.73 -3.96 4.87
CA ALA A 229 9.97 -2.97 5.62
C ALA A 229 9.65 -3.47 7.03
N GLY A 230 9.37 -4.76 7.19
CA GLY A 230 9.18 -5.41 8.48
C GLY A 230 10.41 -5.34 9.37
N MET A 231 11.59 -5.66 8.82
CA MET A 231 12.85 -5.56 9.55
C MET A 231 13.22 -4.11 9.90
N GLU A 232 12.91 -3.15 9.03
CA GLU A 232 13.07 -1.72 9.32
C GLU A 232 12.25 -1.30 10.57
N ILE A 233 10.94 -1.59 10.59
CA ILE A 233 10.09 -1.17 11.71
C ILE A 233 10.42 -1.91 13.01
N ILE A 234 10.83 -3.18 12.94
CA ILE A 234 11.34 -3.92 14.10
C ILE A 234 12.52 -3.16 14.73
N ALA A 235 13.51 -2.79 13.92
CA ALA A 235 14.69 -2.05 14.40
C ALA A 235 14.34 -0.65 14.95
N GLU A 236 13.41 0.07 14.30
CA GLU A 236 12.92 1.35 14.79
C GLU A 236 12.24 1.19 16.16
N LEU A 237 11.29 0.26 16.29
CA LEU A 237 10.54 0.03 17.53
C LEU A 237 11.42 -0.49 18.69
N ASP A 238 12.46 -1.27 18.39
CA ASP A 238 13.41 -1.75 19.40
C ASP A 238 14.21 -0.63 20.07
N THR A 239 14.38 0.50 19.37
CA THR A 239 15.12 1.67 19.87
C THR A 239 14.21 2.84 20.25
N MET A 240 12.93 2.80 19.85
CA MET A 240 11.96 3.85 20.12
C MET A 240 11.65 3.99 21.61
N LYS A 241 11.58 5.24 22.09
CA LYS A 241 11.05 5.55 23.42
C LYS A 241 9.51 5.48 23.40
N PRO A 242 8.84 5.07 24.49
CA PRO A 242 7.40 5.14 24.58
C PRO A 242 6.85 6.52 24.22
N LEU A 243 5.82 6.55 23.37
CA LEU A 243 5.13 7.76 22.95
C LEU A 243 3.90 8.04 23.81
N THR A 244 3.33 9.24 23.62
CA THR A 244 2.07 9.64 24.26
C THR A 244 0.93 8.69 23.87
N ILE A 245 0.20 8.24 24.90
CA ILE A 245 -1.02 7.44 24.78
C ILE A 245 -2.14 8.35 24.27
N LEU A 246 -2.72 7.99 23.13
CA LEU A 246 -3.79 8.72 22.48
C LEU A 246 -5.11 8.59 23.24
N LYS A 247 -5.86 9.69 23.26
CA LYS A 247 -7.21 9.74 23.81
C LYS A 247 -8.25 9.69 22.69
N PRO A 248 -9.40 9.01 22.89
CA PRO A 248 -10.49 9.09 21.94
C PRO A 248 -11.00 10.54 21.88
N SER A 249 -11.34 11.03 20.69
CA SER A 249 -12.03 12.31 20.50
C SER A 249 -13.28 12.12 19.65
N GLU A 250 -14.42 12.60 20.14
CA GLU A 250 -15.71 12.43 19.46
C GLU A 250 -15.74 13.17 18.12
N CYS A 251 -15.18 14.36 18.05
CA CYS A 251 -15.14 15.12 16.81
C CYS A 251 -14.15 14.51 15.79
N VAL A 252 -13.01 13.96 16.23
CA VAL A 252 -12.04 13.27 15.35
C VAL A 252 -12.67 11.99 14.81
N TYR A 253 -13.36 11.24 15.67
CA TYR A 253 -14.15 10.06 15.28
C TYR A 253 -15.23 10.44 14.26
N LYS A 254 -15.94 11.54 14.47
CA LYS A 254 -16.98 11.99 13.54
C LYS A 254 -16.41 12.30 12.15
N ALA A 255 -15.21 12.88 12.06
CA ALA A 255 -14.53 13.07 10.78
C ALA A 255 -14.20 11.72 10.09
N ALA A 256 -13.65 10.77 10.85
CA ALA A 256 -13.34 9.42 10.34
C ALA A 256 -14.61 8.69 9.86
N LYS A 257 -15.69 8.78 10.64
CA LYS A 257 -16.99 8.18 10.32
C LYS A 257 -17.60 8.74 9.06
N LEU A 258 -17.64 10.07 8.92
CA LEU A 258 -18.19 10.71 7.72
C LEU A 258 -17.41 10.31 6.48
N HIS A 259 -16.08 10.24 6.56
CA HIS A 259 -15.26 9.83 5.42
C HIS A 259 -15.37 8.33 5.09
N GLY A 260 -15.47 7.46 6.10
CA GLY A 260 -15.72 6.05 5.89
C GLY A 260 -17.09 5.79 5.25
N GLN A 261 -18.14 6.48 5.70
CA GLN A 261 -19.47 6.41 5.09
C GLN A 261 -19.48 6.94 3.64
N ASP A 262 -18.74 8.01 3.37
CA ASP A 262 -18.55 8.51 2.01
C ASP A 262 -17.84 7.47 1.12
N SER A 263 -16.76 6.87 1.63
CA SER A 263 -16.01 5.83 0.91
C SER A 263 -16.86 4.60 0.64
N GLN A 264 -17.63 4.14 1.63
CA GLN A 264 -18.57 3.03 1.47
C GLN A 264 -19.63 3.34 0.41
N LYS A 265 -20.21 4.55 0.44
CA LYS A 265 -21.21 4.97 -0.56
C LYS A 265 -20.63 5.05 -1.97
N ARG A 266 -19.37 5.48 -2.09
CA ARG A 266 -18.64 5.52 -3.37
C ARG A 266 -18.21 4.13 -3.86
N GLY A 267 -18.09 3.15 -2.96
CA GLY A 267 -17.59 1.81 -3.24
C GLY A 267 -16.06 1.73 -3.37
N TYR A 268 -15.33 2.72 -2.86
CA TYR A 268 -13.85 2.72 -2.85
C TYR A 268 -13.29 3.68 -1.79
N PHE A 269 -12.05 3.44 -1.37
CA PHE A 269 -11.33 4.32 -0.45
C PHE A 269 -10.34 5.22 -1.22
N ALA A 270 -10.31 6.51 -0.87
CA ALA A 270 -9.31 7.49 -1.30
C ALA A 270 -9.26 8.58 -0.23
N HIS A 271 -8.09 9.19 0.02
CA HIS A 271 -7.95 10.23 1.06
C HIS A 271 -8.80 11.48 0.77
N GLU A 272 -9.01 11.82 -0.50
CA GLU A 272 -9.91 12.91 -0.91
C GLU A 272 -11.37 12.43 -0.83
N GLY A 273 -12.22 13.20 -0.14
CA GLY A 273 -13.66 12.92 -0.06
C GLY A 273 -14.40 13.29 -1.35
N SER A 274 -15.66 12.84 -1.49
CA SER A 274 -16.51 13.21 -2.65
C SER A 274 -16.69 14.72 -2.87
N ASP A 275 -16.48 15.52 -1.82
CA ASP A 275 -16.58 16.98 -1.86
C ASP A 275 -15.22 17.68 -2.10
N GLY A 276 -14.16 16.93 -2.39
CA GLY A 276 -12.81 17.44 -2.62
C GLY A 276 -12.03 17.76 -1.34
N SER A 277 -12.62 17.51 -0.15
CA SER A 277 -11.92 17.76 1.11
C SER A 277 -10.81 16.74 1.37
N MET A 278 -9.70 17.19 1.93
CA MET A 278 -8.62 16.33 2.41
C MET A 278 -8.77 15.99 3.90
N PRO A 279 -8.04 14.99 4.43
CA PRO A 279 -8.22 14.55 5.82
C PRO A 279 -8.15 15.66 6.86
N TRP A 280 -7.18 16.57 6.74
CA TRP A 280 -7.01 17.71 7.64
C TRP A 280 -8.20 18.68 7.59
N ASP A 281 -8.79 18.91 6.41
CA ASP A 281 -9.97 19.78 6.27
C ASP A 281 -11.16 19.17 7.01
N ARG A 282 -11.38 17.85 6.85
CA ARG A 282 -12.48 17.13 7.52
C ARG A 282 -12.31 17.11 9.03
N ILE A 283 -11.09 16.86 9.50
CA ILE A 283 -10.78 16.83 10.93
C ILE A 283 -10.97 18.22 11.55
N LEU A 284 -10.38 19.27 10.98
CA LEU A 284 -10.50 20.64 11.50
C LEU A 284 -11.92 21.21 11.38
N LYS A 285 -12.70 20.77 10.39
CA LYS A 285 -14.13 21.11 10.30
C LYS A 285 -14.95 20.52 11.45
N GLN A 286 -14.61 19.31 11.93
CA GLN A 286 -15.31 18.71 13.07
C GLN A 286 -14.71 19.14 14.42
N CYS A 287 -13.40 19.39 14.47
CA CYS A 287 -12.62 19.76 15.66
C CYS A 287 -11.85 21.09 15.43
N PRO A 288 -12.54 22.24 15.39
CA PRO A 288 -11.91 23.53 15.08
C PRO A 288 -10.87 23.98 16.11
N GLU A 289 -10.84 23.38 17.29
CA GLU A 289 -9.87 23.63 18.35
C GLU A 289 -8.51 22.94 18.13
N LEU A 290 -8.43 21.94 17.25
CA LEU A 290 -7.17 21.26 16.94
C LEU A 290 -6.30 22.10 16.02
N LYS A 291 -4.99 21.92 16.11
CA LYS A 291 -4.03 22.61 15.25
C LYS A 291 -3.92 21.95 13.88
N SER A 292 -3.99 20.62 13.83
CA SER A 292 -3.89 19.83 12.60
C SER A 292 -4.39 18.40 12.82
N GLY A 293 -4.49 17.63 11.73
CA GLY A 293 -4.81 16.22 11.76
C GLY A 293 -4.38 15.50 10.49
N ASN A 294 -4.38 14.17 10.54
CA ASN A 294 -4.05 13.32 9.40
C ASN A 294 -4.79 11.97 9.50
N GLU A 295 -4.75 11.16 8.44
CA GLU A 295 -5.55 9.94 8.29
C GLU A 295 -4.71 8.78 7.75
N ASN A 296 -4.93 7.59 8.31
CA ASN A 296 -4.58 6.33 7.66
C ASN A 296 -5.85 5.61 7.22
N GLY A 297 -5.76 4.89 6.09
CA GLY A 297 -6.77 3.94 5.65
C GLY A 297 -6.18 2.53 5.57
N ALA A 298 -6.89 1.53 6.09
CA ALA A 298 -6.56 0.12 5.86
C ALA A 298 -7.79 -0.60 5.32
N GLY A 299 -7.70 -1.14 4.11
CA GLY A 299 -8.77 -1.90 3.45
C GLY A 299 -8.37 -3.35 3.23
N ASN A 300 -9.35 -4.23 3.00
CA ASN A 300 -9.11 -5.67 2.86
C ASN A 300 -8.32 -6.28 4.02
N SER A 301 -8.55 -5.75 5.22
CA SER A 301 -7.82 -6.16 6.41
C SER A 301 -8.69 -7.00 7.33
N SER A 302 -8.07 -7.48 8.42
CA SER A 302 -8.74 -8.28 9.44
C SER A 302 -9.82 -7.50 10.19
N GLU A 303 -10.79 -8.25 10.72
CA GLU A 303 -11.68 -7.73 11.77
C GLU A 303 -10.91 -7.37 13.04
N SER A 304 -9.83 -8.10 13.33
CA SER A 304 -8.99 -7.83 14.50
C SER A 304 -8.22 -6.54 14.29
N ALA A 305 -8.19 -5.66 15.30
CA ALA A 305 -7.43 -4.41 15.26
C ALA A 305 -5.92 -4.61 15.07
N ARG A 306 -5.37 -5.76 15.47
CA ARG A 306 -3.91 -6.01 15.45
C ARG A 306 -3.32 -6.03 14.05
N VAL A 307 -3.95 -6.78 13.15
CA VAL A 307 -3.44 -6.96 11.77
C VAL A 307 -3.33 -5.63 11.01
N PRO A 308 -4.37 -4.77 10.90
CA PRO A 308 -4.25 -3.49 10.21
C PRO A 308 -3.23 -2.55 10.88
N VAL A 309 -3.05 -2.58 12.20
CA VAL A 309 -1.99 -1.79 12.86
C VAL A 309 -0.61 -2.30 12.44
N ILE A 310 -0.40 -3.62 12.42
CA ILE A 310 0.87 -4.22 11.93
C ILE A 310 1.08 -3.90 10.45
N GLU A 311 0.08 -4.07 9.59
CA GLU A 311 0.15 -3.78 8.15
C GLU A 311 0.51 -2.32 7.88
N LEU A 312 -0.12 -1.36 8.57
CA LEU A 312 0.20 0.06 8.44
C LEU A 312 1.57 0.43 9.03
N LEU A 313 2.08 -0.33 10.00
CA LEU A 313 3.43 -0.14 10.55
C LEU A 313 4.51 -0.75 9.65
N ILE A 314 4.27 -1.91 9.05
CA ILE A 314 5.16 -2.49 8.03
C ILE A 314 5.14 -1.58 6.80
N ASP A 315 3.95 -1.19 6.33
CA ASP A 315 3.72 -0.32 5.18
C ASP A 315 4.36 -0.86 3.89
N ASP A 316 4.13 -2.16 3.65
CA ASP A 316 4.58 -2.89 2.46
C ASP A 316 4.01 -2.24 1.18
N GLY A 317 4.85 -2.13 0.14
CA GLY A 317 4.50 -1.50 -1.13
C GLY A 317 4.53 0.04 -1.12
N ILE A 318 4.74 0.69 0.03
CA ILE A 318 4.76 2.16 0.15
C ILE A 318 6.17 2.67 0.48
N SER A 319 6.89 3.17 -0.53
CA SER A 319 8.28 3.61 -0.40
C SER A 319 8.53 4.69 0.67
N SER A 320 7.53 5.56 0.92
CA SER A 320 7.60 6.62 1.91
C SER A 320 7.40 6.13 3.36
N ARG A 321 6.83 4.94 3.55
CA ARG A 321 6.32 4.43 4.84
C ARG A 321 5.42 5.45 5.56
N GLY A 322 4.59 6.15 4.78
CA GLY A 322 3.77 7.27 5.26
C GLY A 322 2.77 6.88 6.36
N HIS A 323 2.15 5.69 6.26
CA HIS A 323 1.18 5.21 7.24
C HIS A 323 1.85 4.86 8.57
N ARG A 324 3.05 4.27 8.49
CA ARG A 324 3.91 3.97 9.65
C ARG A 324 4.16 5.25 10.42
N TYR A 325 4.76 6.25 9.77
CA TYR A 325 5.15 7.49 10.44
C TYR A 325 3.95 8.33 10.90
N ASN A 326 2.79 8.17 10.27
CA ASN A 326 1.55 8.74 10.80
C ASN A 326 1.12 8.04 12.10
N THR A 327 1.16 6.70 12.17
CA THR A 327 0.77 5.91 13.36
C THR A 327 1.63 6.22 14.58
N ILE A 328 2.95 6.37 14.38
CA ILE A 328 3.94 6.62 15.44
C ILE A 328 4.40 8.09 15.51
N ASP A 329 3.65 9.04 14.95
CA ASP A 329 4.02 10.46 15.09
C ASP A 329 3.90 10.89 16.57
N PRO A 330 4.96 11.43 17.18
CA PRO A 330 4.93 11.88 18.57
C PRO A 330 4.00 13.07 18.81
N LYS A 331 3.60 13.82 17.77
CA LYS A 331 2.76 15.02 17.94
C LYS A 331 1.30 14.70 18.27
N TRP A 332 0.81 13.51 17.92
CA TRP A 332 -0.59 13.17 18.09
C TRP A 332 -1.00 13.03 19.56
N VAL A 333 -2.18 13.56 19.88
CA VAL A 333 -2.80 13.50 21.21
C VAL A 333 -4.14 12.78 21.15
N TYR A 334 -4.89 12.99 20.07
CA TYR A 334 -6.22 12.44 19.86
C TYR A 334 -6.25 11.45 18.71
N CYS A 335 -7.16 10.47 18.81
CA CYS A 335 -7.45 9.53 17.75
C CYS A 335 -8.96 9.27 17.66
N GLY A 336 -9.44 9.04 16.44
CA GLY A 336 -10.78 8.55 16.15
C GLY A 336 -10.71 7.51 15.06
N CYS A 337 -11.26 6.32 15.31
CA CYS A 337 -11.25 5.22 14.35
C CYS A 337 -12.67 4.82 13.97
N TYR A 338 -12.94 4.68 12.68
CA TYR A 338 -14.20 4.18 12.18
C TYR A 338 -13.99 2.91 11.36
N ARG A 339 -14.87 1.92 11.53
CA ARG A 339 -14.89 0.71 10.71
C ARG A 339 -16.18 0.62 9.91
N TYR A 340 -16.05 0.27 8.64
CA TYR A 340 -17.18 -0.20 7.84
C TYR A 340 -16.83 -1.51 7.15
N GLU A 341 -17.86 -2.23 6.74
CA GLU A 341 -17.74 -3.48 5.98
C GLU A 341 -18.12 -3.22 4.54
N ASP A 342 -17.33 -3.77 3.64
CA ASP A 342 -17.54 -3.83 2.22
C ASP A 342 -17.75 -5.30 1.83
N GLU A 343 -18.82 -5.59 1.09
CA GLU A 343 -19.17 -6.97 0.74
C GLU A 343 -18.08 -7.68 -0.08
N LYS A 344 -17.27 -6.91 -0.81
CA LYS A 344 -16.21 -7.43 -1.69
C LYS A 344 -14.84 -7.43 -1.03
N TYR A 345 -14.56 -6.44 -0.18
CA TYR A 345 -13.24 -6.21 0.41
C TYR A 345 -13.20 -6.38 1.92
N GLY A 346 -14.23 -6.95 2.54
CA GLY A 346 -14.25 -7.20 3.98
C GLY A 346 -14.19 -5.90 4.79
N TYR A 347 -13.28 -5.81 5.75
CA TYR A 347 -13.24 -4.68 6.67
C TYR A 347 -12.33 -3.55 6.19
N HIS A 348 -12.87 -2.34 6.25
CA HIS A 348 -12.16 -1.10 6.04
C HIS A 348 -12.09 -0.28 7.33
N TRP A 349 -10.92 0.30 7.58
CA TRP A 349 -10.61 1.12 8.73
C TRP A 349 -10.18 2.51 8.28
N VAL A 350 -10.77 3.53 8.90
CA VAL A 350 -10.33 4.93 8.81
C VAL A 350 -9.80 5.33 10.18
N GLN A 351 -8.52 5.70 10.26
CA GLN A 351 -7.85 6.11 11.49
C GLN A 351 -7.44 7.58 11.38
N ASN A 352 -8.14 8.46 12.09
CA ASN A 352 -7.81 9.88 12.13
C ASN A 352 -7.05 10.22 13.41
N TYR A 353 -6.06 11.10 13.27
CA TYR A 353 -5.21 11.60 14.35
C TYR A 353 -5.27 13.12 14.41
N GLY A 354 -5.09 13.69 15.60
CA GLY A 354 -5.06 15.16 15.78
C GLY A 354 -4.37 15.60 17.06
N TYR A 355 -4.02 16.89 17.14
CA TYR A 355 -3.36 17.51 18.30
C TYR A 355 -3.63 19.00 18.44
#